data_AF-A0A8S9QI62-F1
#
_entry.id   AF-A0A8S9QI62-F1
#
_cell.length_a   1.000
_cell.length_b   1.000
_cell.length_c   1.000
_cell.angle_alpha   90.00
_cell.angle_beta   90.00
_cell.angle_gamma   90.00
#
_symmetry.space_group_name_H-M   'P 1'
#
loop_
_entity.id
_entity.type
_entity.pdbx_description
1 polymer ?
#
loop_
_entity_poly.entity_id
_entity_poly.type
_entity_poly.pdbx_seq_one_letter_code
_entity_poly.pdbx_strand_id
1 'polypeptide(L)'
;MIYEYELVVTTYAGLYRYRVGDVLRVAGFKNNAPQFSFICRKNVVLSIDSDKTDEVELQNAVKNAVTHLVPFDASLSEYTSYADTSSIPGHYVLFWELYLNGNTPVPPSVYEDCCLTIEESFNSVYRQGRVSDKSIGPLEIKVVESGTFDKLMDYAISLGASINQYKTPRCVKFAPIIELLNSRVVKSYFSPKCPKWTPGHKQWGSN
;
A
#
# COMPACT_ATOMS: atom_id res chain seq x y z
N MET A 1 25.47 8.13 -8.38
CA MET A 1 24.61 6.95 -8.20
C MET A 1 24.00 7.02 -6.82
N ILE A 2 22.67 7.00 -6.73
CA ILE A 2 21.93 6.96 -5.47
C ILE A 2 21.78 5.48 -5.12
N TYR A 3 22.29 5.06 -3.97
CA TYR A 3 22.24 3.66 -3.53
C TYR A 3 21.33 3.52 -2.31
N GLU A 4 20.57 2.43 -2.31
CA GLU A 4 19.69 2.01 -1.21
C GLU A 4 20.32 0.81 -0.51
N TYR A 5 20.25 0.79 0.82
CA TYR A 5 20.92 -0.18 1.67
C TYR A 5 19.92 -0.80 2.63
N GLU A 6 20.08 -2.09 2.90
CA GLU A 6 19.36 -2.75 3.97
C GLU A 6 20.13 -2.62 5.28
N LEU A 7 19.44 -2.19 6.34
CA LEU A 7 20.06 -2.02 7.66
C LEU A 7 20.40 -3.38 8.27
N VAL A 8 21.67 -3.54 8.65
CA VAL A 8 22.19 -4.70 9.38
C VAL A 8 22.78 -4.23 10.70
N VAL A 9 22.32 -4.78 11.81
CA VAL A 9 22.73 -4.39 13.17
C VAL A 9 23.38 -5.52 13.94
N THR A 10 24.37 -5.16 14.75
CA THR A 10 24.89 -6.01 15.83
C THR A 10 24.66 -5.27 17.14
N THR A 11 24.00 -5.90 18.11
CA THR A 11 23.60 -5.27 19.39
C THR A 11 24.20 -5.98 20.59
N TYR A 12 24.38 -5.26 21.69
CA TYR A 12 24.86 -5.83 22.97
C TYR A 12 23.92 -6.91 23.54
N ALA A 13 22.64 -6.90 23.14
CA ALA A 13 21.63 -7.89 23.55
C ALA A 13 21.72 -9.21 22.77
N GLY A 14 22.77 -9.42 21.96
CA GLY A 14 23.04 -10.70 21.31
C GLY A 14 22.48 -10.84 19.89
N LEU A 15 22.08 -9.75 19.22
CA LEU A 15 21.82 -9.80 17.78
C LEU A 15 23.13 -9.65 17.02
N TYR A 16 23.46 -10.59 16.14
CA TYR A 16 24.69 -10.59 15.35
C TYR A 16 24.38 -10.50 13.86
N ARG A 17 24.82 -9.41 13.21
CA ARG A 17 24.60 -9.16 11.78
C ARG A 17 23.12 -9.35 11.39
N TYR A 18 22.23 -8.92 12.27
CA TYR A 18 20.79 -9.09 12.09
C TYR A 18 20.28 -8.11 11.04
N ARG A 19 19.60 -8.64 10.03
CA ARG A 19 18.96 -7.86 8.99
C ARG A 19 17.65 -7.30 9.53
N VAL A 20 17.60 -5.98 9.73
CA VAL A 20 16.42 -5.30 10.30
C VAL A 20 15.23 -5.34 9.34
N GLY A 21 15.52 -5.48 8.05
CA GLY A 21 14.55 -5.37 6.97
C GLY A 21 14.38 -3.93 6.48
N ASP A 22 14.74 -2.92 7.26
CA ASP A 22 14.60 -1.52 6.82
C ASP A 22 15.55 -1.20 5.65
N VAL A 23 15.00 -0.60 4.59
CA VAL A 23 15.70 -0.07 3.42
C VAL A 23 15.87 1.43 3.62
N LEU A 24 17.12 1.88 3.53
CA LEU A 24 17.53 3.24 3.79
C LEU A 24 18.31 3.79 2.60
N ARG A 25 18.07 5.06 2.26
CA ARG A 25 18.83 5.78 1.24
C ARG A 25 19.67 6.85 1.93
N VAL A 26 20.95 6.95 1.56
CA VAL A 26 21.83 7.99 2.10
C VAL A 26 21.38 9.34 1.56
N ALA A 27 20.91 10.21 2.45
CA ALA A 27 20.42 11.54 2.13
C ALA A 27 21.50 12.63 2.29
N GLY A 28 22.55 12.34 3.07
CA GLY A 28 23.64 13.26 3.33
C GLY A 28 24.53 12.78 4.45
N PHE A 29 25.40 13.66 4.94
CA PHE A 29 26.28 13.40 6.07
C PHE A 29 26.27 14.59 7.03
N LYS A 30 26.21 14.29 8.33
CA LYS A 30 26.53 15.25 9.37
C LYS A 30 27.93 14.92 9.87
N ASN A 31 28.91 15.73 9.46
CA ASN A 31 30.34 15.44 9.64
C ASN A 31 30.66 14.08 8.99
N ASN A 32 31.14 13.12 9.79
CA ASN A 32 31.45 11.77 9.31
C ASN A 32 30.30 10.77 9.51
N ALA A 33 29.15 11.19 10.07
CA ALA A 33 28.01 10.30 10.32
C ALA A 33 27.00 10.38 9.15
N PRO A 34 26.61 9.24 8.54
CA PRO A 34 25.64 9.22 7.47
C PRO A 34 24.24 9.58 7.99
N GLN A 35 23.48 10.32 7.18
CA GLN A 35 22.07 10.60 7.38
C GLN A 35 21.26 9.83 6.35
N PHE A 36 20.18 9.19 6.81
CA PHE A 36 19.36 8.33 5.98
C PHE A 36 17.95 8.90 5.83
N SER A 37 17.41 8.85 4.61
CA SER A 37 15.97 8.89 4.41
C SER A 37 15.45 7.45 4.47
N PHE A 38 14.48 7.20 5.34
CA PHE A 38 13.80 5.92 5.40
C PHE A 38 13.01 5.68 4.11
N ILE A 39 13.19 4.51 3.49
CA ILE A 39 12.49 4.12 2.26
C ILE A 39 11.32 3.19 2.62
N CYS A 40 11.59 1.96 3.02
CA CYS A 40 10.59 0.98 3.46
C CYS A 40 11.17 -0.05 4.41
N ARG A 41 10.34 -1.01 4.85
CA ARG A 41 10.80 -2.30 5.37
C ARG A 41 10.65 -3.37 4.29
N LYS A 42 11.70 -4.14 3.99
CA LYS A 42 11.71 -5.32 3.12
C LYS A 42 10.68 -6.31 3.64
N ASN A 43 9.49 -6.25 3.09
CA ASN A 43 8.47 -7.28 3.06
C ASN A 43 7.57 -6.99 1.87
N VAL A 44 7.27 -8.02 1.08
CA VAL A 44 6.20 -7.94 0.08
C VAL A 44 4.91 -7.65 0.82
N VAL A 45 4.32 -6.49 0.56
CA VAL A 45 3.11 -6.01 1.23
C VAL A 45 1.90 -6.68 0.58
N LEU A 46 1.86 -6.72 -0.75
CA LEU A 46 0.81 -7.39 -1.52
C LEU A 46 1.40 -8.25 -2.63
N SER A 47 0.74 -9.38 -2.89
CA SER A 47 1.08 -10.33 -3.95
C SER A 47 -0.13 -11.25 -4.18
N ILE A 48 -0.58 -11.39 -5.43
CA ILE A 48 -1.66 -12.31 -5.82
C ILE A 48 -1.08 -13.49 -6.62
N ASP A 49 -0.21 -13.22 -7.58
CA ASP A 49 0.46 -14.19 -8.43
C ASP A 49 1.99 -13.94 -8.37
N SER A 50 2.59 -13.56 -9.49
CA SER A 50 4.01 -13.24 -9.62
C SER A 50 4.33 -11.79 -9.26
N ASP A 51 3.29 -10.95 -9.11
CA ASP A 51 3.40 -9.57 -8.68
C ASP A 51 3.90 -9.47 -7.24
N LYS A 52 4.76 -8.48 -7.01
CA LYS A 52 5.28 -8.14 -5.69
C LYS A 52 5.21 -6.64 -5.55
N THR A 53 4.31 -6.18 -4.70
CA THR A 53 4.20 -4.76 -4.35
C THR A 53 4.76 -4.56 -2.95
N ASP A 54 5.71 -3.63 -2.84
CA ASP A 54 6.28 -3.23 -1.56
C ASP A 54 5.55 -2.04 -0.93
N GLU A 55 5.96 -1.68 0.29
CA GLU A 55 5.31 -0.60 1.05
C GLU A 55 5.49 0.77 0.39
N VAL A 56 6.63 1.02 -0.26
CA VAL A 56 6.92 2.31 -0.93
C VAL A 56 6.07 2.46 -2.17
N GLU A 57 5.97 1.41 -2.98
CA GLU A 57 5.11 1.39 -4.15
C GLU A 57 3.66 1.65 -3.75
N LEU A 58 3.17 0.96 -2.71
CA LEU A 58 1.82 1.17 -2.19
C LEU A 58 1.62 2.60 -1.66
N GLN A 59 2.55 3.11 -0.86
CA GLN A 59 2.46 4.45 -0.29
C GLN A 59 2.49 5.53 -1.37
N ASN A 60 3.35 5.39 -2.38
CA ASN A 60 3.41 6.32 -3.50
C ASN A 60 2.14 6.25 -4.36
N ALA A 61 1.62 5.05 -4.60
CA ALA A 61 0.38 4.86 -5.35
C ALA A 61 -0.82 5.51 -4.65
N VAL A 62 -0.96 5.31 -3.34
CA VAL A 62 -2.00 5.96 -2.53
C VAL A 62 -1.80 7.48 -2.53
N LYS A 63 -0.56 7.96 -2.38
CA LYS A 63 -0.26 9.41 -2.42
C LYS A 63 -0.67 10.05 -3.74
N ASN A 64 -0.52 9.35 -4.86
CA ASN A 64 -0.97 9.84 -6.17
C ASN A 64 -2.50 9.87 -6.23
N ALA A 65 -3.17 8.82 -5.75
CA ALA A 65 -4.62 8.69 -5.81
C ALA A 65 -5.36 9.72 -4.95
N VAL A 66 -4.86 10.04 -3.75
CA VAL A 66 -5.51 11.03 -2.86
C VAL A 66 -5.54 12.45 -3.47
N THR A 67 -4.74 12.73 -4.50
CA THR A 67 -4.81 14.02 -5.21
C THR A 67 -6.18 14.26 -5.88
N HIS A 68 -6.89 13.19 -6.25
CA HIS A 68 -8.24 13.27 -6.80
C HIS A 68 -9.30 13.66 -5.76
N LEU A 69 -9.01 13.51 -4.46
CA LEU A 69 -9.92 13.87 -3.37
C LEU A 69 -9.85 15.35 -2.99
N VAL A 70 -8.74 16.04 -3.31
CA VAL A 70 -8.49 17.45 -2.95
C VAL A 70 -9.60 18.40 -3.41
N PRO A 71 -10.18 18.29 -4.62
CA PRO A 71 -11.26 19.18 -5.07
C PRO A 71 -12.57 19.04 -4.29
N PHE A 72 -12.71 18.01 -3.46
CA PHE A 72 -13.92 17.71 -2.69
C PHE A 72 -13.75 17.99 -1.20
N ASP A 73 -12.67 18.66 -0.80
CA ASP A 73 -12.31 18.88 0.61
C ASP A 73 -12.30 17.57 1.43
N ALA A 74 -11.91 16.48 0.77
CA ALA A 74 -11.79 15.16 1.32
C ALA A 74 -10.30 14.79 1.44
N SER A 75 -9.90 14.25 2.58
CA SER A 75 -8.55 13.74 2.79
C SER A 75 -8.58 12.30 3.30
N LEU A 76 -7.55 11.54 2.97
CA LEU A 76 -7.35 10.21 3.52
C LEU A 76 -6.76 10.35 4.92
N SER A 77 -7.51 9.90 5.93
CA SER A 77 -7.05 9.89 7.32
C SER A 77 -6.07 8.75 7.54
N GLU A 78 -6.50 7.52 7.24
CA GLU A 78 -5.67 6.33 7.38
C GLU A 78 -6.07 5.26 6.36
N TYR A 79 -5.14 4.36 6.04
CA TYR A 79 -5.41 3.25 5.15
C TYR A 79 -4.61 1.99 5.51
N THR A 80 -5.17 0.85 5.13
CA THR A 80 -4.49 -0.45 5.09
C THR A 80 -4.89 -1.21 3.83
N SER A 81 -4.25 -2.34 3.57
CA SER A 81 -4.49 -3.16 2.40
C SER A 81 -4.51 -4.65 2.73
N TYR A 82 -5.10 -5.46 1.86
CA TYR A 82 -4.92 -6.91 1.87
C TYR A 82 -5.05 -7.47 0.46
N ALA A 83 -4.51 -8.68 0.27
CA ALA A 83 -4.62 -9.43 -0.96
C ALA A 83 -5.84 -10.36 -0.84
N ASP A 84 -6.89 -10.07 -1.59
CA ASP A 84 -8.09 -10.88 -1.63
C ASP A 84 -7.92 -12.04 -2.61
N THR A 85 -7.88 -13.25 -2.07
CA THR A 85 -7.75 -14.51 -2.82
C THR A 85 -9.03 -15.34 -2.79
N SER A 86 -10.13 -14.78 -2.28
CA SER A 86 -11.44 -15.42 -2.30
C SER A 86 -12.09 -15.40 -3.69
N SER A 87 -11.71 -14.42 -4.50
CA SER A 87 -12.11 -14.28 -5.90
C SER A 87 -11.04 -14.85 -6.85
N ILE A 88 -11.47 -15.30 -8.03
CA ILE A 88 -10.58 -15.79 -9.09
C ILE A 88 -10.86 -14.98 -10.36
N PRO A 89 -9.90 -14.16 -10.85
CA PRO A 89 -8.59 -13.90 -10.26
C PRO A 89 -8.68 -13.09 -8.96
N GLY A 90 -7.72 -13.32 -8.06
CA GLY A 90 -7.60 -12.54 -6.82
C GLY A 90 -7.22 -11.08 -7.11
N HIS A 91 -7.45 -10.17 -6.17
CA HIS A 91 -7.21 -8.74 -6.37
C HIS A 91 -6.76 -8.03 -5.10
N TYR A 92 -6.24 -6.82 -5.27
CA TYR A 92 -5.84 -5.99 -4.14
C TYR A 92 -7.04 -5.21 -3.61
N VAL A 93 -7.17 -5.15 -2.29
CA VAL A 93 -8.20 -4.38 -1.60
C VAL A 93 -7.55 -3.39 -0.66
N LEU A 94 -7.95 -2.13 -0.74
CA LEU A 94 -7.51 -1.06 0.14
C LEU A 94 -8.69 -0.56 0.98
N PHE A 95 -8.51 -0.54 2.30
CA PHE A 95 -9.47 0.08 3.21
C PHE A 95 -9.07 1.53 3.45
N TRP A 96 -9.97 2.46 3.17
CA TRP A 96 -9.75 3.91 3.29
C TRP A 96 -10.70 4.50 4.34
N GLU A 97 -10.14 5.10 5.38
CA GLU A 97 -10.89 5.97 6.27
C GLU A 97 -10.67 7.42 5.84
N LEU A 98 -11.76 8.11 5.53
CA LEU A 98 -11.74 9.45 4.97
C LEU A 98 -12.18 10.46 6.01
N TYR A 99 -11.54 11.63 5.94
CA TYR A 99 -11.95 12.82 6.64
C TYR A 99 -12.59 13.78 5.64
N LEU A 100 -13.89 14.05 5.83
CA LEU A 100 -14.69 14.90 4.96
C LEU A 100 -14.92 16.25 5.66
N ASN A 101 -14.29 17.31 5.16
CA ASN A 101 -14.54 18.67 5.64
C ASN A 101 -15.68 19.36 4.88
N GLY A 102 -15.90 18.96 3.63
CA GLY A 102 -16.90 19.55 2.75
C GLY A 102 -18.29 18.97 2.95
N ASN A 103 -19.32 19.76 2.64
CA ASN A 103 -20.71 19.28 2.52
C ASN A 103 -20.96 18.51 1.21
N THR A 104 -20.02 18.54 0.27
CA THR A 104 -20.17 17.91 -1.04
C THR A 104 -19.71 16.46 -0.98
N PRO A 105 -20.59 15.48 -1.25
CA PRO A 105 -20.17 14.08 -1.27
C PRO A 105 -19.24 13.83 -2.46
N VAL A 106 -18.18 13.03 -2.23
CA VAL A 106 -17.30 12.56 -3.30
C VAL A 106 -18.09 11.61 -4.22
N PRO A 107 -18.18 11.88 -5.53
CA PRO A 107 -18.93 11.03 -6.44
C PRO A 107 -18.22 9.67 -6.64
N PRO A 108 -18.97 8.58 -6.90
CA PRO A 108 -18.40 7.26 -7.15
C PRO A 108 -17.26 7.21 -8.17
N SER A 109 -17.39 7.97 -9.26
CA SER A 109 -16.39 8.04 -10.34
C SER A 109 -15.01 8.50 -9.86
N VAL A 110 -14.96 9.34 -8.83
CA VAL A 110 -13.68 9.82 -8.28
C VAL A 110 -12.97 8.71 -7.51
N TYR A 111 -13.70 7.82 -6.83
CA TYR A 111 -13.12 6.63 -6.20
C TYR A 111 -12.65 5.61 -7.24
N GLU A 112 -13.39 5.45 -8.32
CA GLU A 112 -13.01 4.63 -9.47
C GLU A 112 -11.72 5.17 -10.13
N ASP A 113 -11.62 6.48 -10.31
CA ASP A 113 -10.41 7.15 -10.79
C ASP A 113 -9.24 6.97 -9.80
N CYS A 114 -9.50 7.05 -8.49
CA CYS A 114 -8.49 6.73 -7.47
C CYS A 114 -7.99 5.29 -7.64
N CYS A 115 -8.89 4.32 -7.80
CA CYS A 115 -8.51 2.91 -7.99
C CYS A 115 -7.57 2.77 -9.19
N LEU A 116 -7.93 3.38 -10.32
CA LEU A 116 -7.11 3.34 -11.53
C LEU A 116 -5.75 4.02 -11.34
N THR A 117 -5.70 5.19 -10.70
CA THR A 117 -4.43 5.91 -10.44
C THR A 117 -3.49 5.09 -9.55
N ILE A 118 -4.02 4.31 -8.61
CA ILE A 118 -3.24 3.35 -7.82
C ILE A 118 -2.69 2.25 -8.75
N GLU A 119 -3.54 1.63 -9.58
CA GLU A 119 -3.10 0.58 -10.51
C GLU A 119 -2.06 1.08 -11.52
N GLU A 120 -2.19 2.30 -12.01
CA GLU A 120 -1.21 2.93 -12.94
C GLU A 120 0.14 3.20 -12.26
N SER A 121 0.14 3.40 -10.94
CA SER A 121 1.35 3.67 -10.15
C SER A 121 2.12 2.40 -9.77
N PHE A 122 1.52 1.22 -9.92
CA PHE A 122 2.21 -0.04 -9.62
C PHE A 122 3.20 -0.47 -10.72
N ASN A 123 4.06 -1.41 -10.34
CA ASN A 123 5.11 -1.93 -11.21
C ASN A 123 4.55 -2.65 -12.45
N SER A 124 5.45 -2.88 -13.41
CA SER A 124 5.10 -3.49 -14.70
C SER A 124 4.49 -4.88 -14.56
N VAL A 125 4.89 -5.66 -13.54
CA VAL A 125 4.40 -7.04 -13.33
C VAL A 125 2.94 -7.02 -12.89
N TYR A 126 2.56 -6.16 -11.93
CA TYR A 126 1.16 -5.98 -11.56
C TYR A 126 0.32 -5.56 -12.78
N ARG A 127 0.78 -4.55 -13.53
CA ARG A 127 0.07 -4.04 -14.71
C ARG A 127 -0.04 -5.09 -15.83
N GLN A 128 0.98 -5.93 -16.01
CA GLN A 128 0.95 -7.08 -16.91
C GLN A 128 -0.11 -8.11 -16.47
N GLY A 129 -0.14 -8.45 -15.18
CA GLY A 129 -1.12 -9.37 -14.59
C GLY A 129 -2.57 -8.92 -14.79
N ARG A 130 -2.81 -7.60 -14.73
CA ARG A 130 -4.13 -6.99 -15.00
C ARG A 130 -4.49 -6.99 -16.50
N VAL A 131 -3.55 -6.62 -17.36
CA VAL A 131 -3.82 -6.35 -18.78
C VAL A 131 -3.72 -7.60 -19.64
N SER A 132 -2.58 -8.30 -19.56
CA SER A 132 -2.20 -9.41 -20.43
C SER A 132 -2.61 -10.75 -19.82
N ASP A 133 -2.06 -11.06 -18.64
CA ASP A 133 -2.10 -12.43 -18.11
C ASP A 133 -3.45 -12.76 -17.45
N LYS A 134 -4.25 -11.72 -17.15
CA LYS A 134 -5.56 -11.81 -16.47
C LYS A 134 -5.50 -12.58 -15.15
N SER A 135 -4.33 -12.61 -14.51
CA SER A 135 -4.06 -13.27 -13.24
C SER A 135 -4.43 -12.42 -12.02
N ILE A 136 -4.65 -11.12 -12.22
CA ILE A 136 -5.03 -10.17 -11.16
C ILE A 136 -6.35 -9.49 -11.53
N GLY A 137 -7.31 -9.47 -10.60
CA GLY A 137 -8.59 -8.78 -10.71
C GLY A 137 -8.47 -7.26 -10.49
N PRO A 138 -9.53 -6.48 -10.76
CA PRO A 138 -9.53 -5.03 -10.55
C PRO A 138 -9.30 -4.68 -9.08
N LEU A 139 -8.41 -3.72 -8.84
CA LEU A 139 -8.20 -3.17 -7.51
C LEU A 139 -9.51 -2.61 -6.94
N GLU A 140 -9.75 -2.89 -5.66
CA GLU A 140 -10.91 -2.44 -4.91
C GLU A 140 -10.49 -1.43 -3.83
N ILE A 141 -11.22 -0.31 -3.74
CA ILE A 141 -11.18 0.59 -2.58
C ILE A 141 -12.47 0.40 -1.78
N LYS A 142 -12.33 0.04 -0.51
CA LYS A 142 -13.41 -0.05 0.48
C LYS A 142 -13.33 1.15 1.41
N VAL A 143 -14.31 2.03 1.34
CA VAL A 143 -14.44 3.18 2.25
C VAL A 143 -15.06 2.68 3.55
N VAL A 144 -14.38 2.92 4.67
CA VAL A 144 -14.84 2.52 6.01
C VAL A 144 -15.41 3.70 6.79
N GLU A 145 -16.20 3.39 7.82
CA GLU A 145 -16.73 4.39 8.76
C GLU A 145 -15.60 5.14 9.49
N SER A 146 -15.85 6.38 9.90
CA SER A 146 -14.92 7.11 10.76
C SER A 146 -14.80 6.46 12.14
N GLY A 147 -13.58 6.39 12.68
CA GLY A 147 -13.22 5.67 13.90
C GLY A 147 -13.03 4.16 13.69
N THR A 148 -12.93 3.70 12.45
CA THR A 148 -12.65 2.28 12.16
C THR A 148 -11.22 1.91 12.52
N PHE A 149 -10.25 2.77 12.17
CA PHE A 149 -8.86 2.52 12.51
C PHE A 149 -8.56 2.70 14.01
N ASP A 150 -9.35 3.50 14.74
CA ASP A 150 -9.28 3.57 16.20
C ASP A 150 -9.67 2.22 16.84
N LYS A 151 -10.75 1.60 16.34
CA LYS A 151 -11.15 0.26 16.79
C LYS A 151 -10.15 -0.82 16.41
N LEU A 152 -9.50 -0.68 15.26
CA LEU A 152 -8.41 -1.57 14.87
C LEU A 152 -7.23 -1.43 15.84
N MET A 153 -6.90 -0.21 16.25
CA MET A 153 -5.88 0.07 17.25
C MET A 153 -6.26 -0.54 18.62
N ASP A 154 -7.48 -0.33 19.10
CA ASP A 154 -7.96 -0.92 20.36
C ASP A 154 -7.86 -2.45 20.33
N TYR A 155 -8.24 -3.07 19.20
CA TYR A 155 -8.11 -4.50 19.00
C TYR A 155 -6.64 -4.95 19.05
N ALA A 156 -5.73 -4.23 18.38
CA ALA A 156 -4.30 -4.54 18.42
C ALA A 156 -3.70 -4.40 19.83
N ILE A 157 -4.14 -3.39 20.60
CA ILE A 157 -3.74 -3.19 22.00
C ILE A 157 -4.23 -4.35 22.86
N SER A 158 -5.47 -4.82 22.65
CA SER A 158 -6.01 -5.98 23.37
C SER A 158 -5.22 -7.27 23.12
N LEU A 159 -4.56 -7.37 21.96
CA LEU A 159 -3.66 -8.47 21.60
C LEU A 159 -2.23 -8.29 22.13
N GLY A 160 -1.97 -7.22 22.90
CA GLY A 160 -0.69 -6.97 23.56
C GLY A 160 0.21 -5.96 22.84
N ALA A 161 -0.28 -5.22 21.84
CA ALA A 161 0.48 -4.12 21.25
C ALA A 161 0.65 -2.96 22.24
N SER A 162 1.84 -2.34 22.25
CA SER A 162 2.10 -1.14 23.03
C SER A 162 1.41 0.07 22.40
N ILE A 163 0.55 0.76 23.17
CA ILE A 163 -0.21 1.93 22.70
C ILE A 163 0.68 3.03 22.11
N ASN A 164 1.84 3.28 22.72
CA ASN A 164 2.75 4.35 22.30
C ASN A 164 3.60 3.99 21.07
N GLN A 165 3.58 2.74 20.63
CA GLN A 165 4.35 2.25 19.47
C GLN A 165 3.45 1.78 18.33
N TYR A 166 2.13 1.77 18.53
CA TYR A 166 1.20 1.31 17.53
C TYR A 166 1.28 2.20 16.29
N LYS A 167 1.41 1.55 15.14
CA LYS A 167 1.24 2.14 13.82
C LYS A 167 0.29 1.24 13.04
N THR A 168 -0.64 1.86 12.32
CA THR A 168 -1.52 1.12 11.44
C THR A 168 -0.69 0.32 10.43
N PRO A 169 -0.85 -1.02 10.38
CA PRO A 169 -0.12 -1.84 9.43
C PRO A 169 -0.59 -1.51 8.01
N ARG A 170 0.36 -1.37 7.06
CA ARG A 170 0.02 -1.09 5.65
C ARG A 170 -0.56 -2.28 4.91
N CYS A 171 -0.35 -3.50 5.41
CA CYS A 171 -1.05 -4.69 4.98
C CYS A 171 -1.47 -5.55 6.17
N VAL A 172 -2.68 -6.09 6.10
CA VAL A 172 -3.26 -7.01 7.09
C VAL A 172 -3.48 -8.38 6.45
N LYS A 173 -3.14 -9.45 7.20
CA LYS A 173 -3.35 -10.85 6.79
C LYS A 173 -4.19 -11.64 7.79
N PHE A 174 -4.43 -11.07 8.96
CA PHE A 174 -5.11 -11.76 10.06
C PHE A 174 -6.62 -11.68 9.85
N ALA A 175 -7.28 -12.84 9.69
CA ALA A 175 -8.69 -12.91 9.32
C ALA A 175 -9.63 -12.10 10.25
N PRO A 176 -9.50 -12.13 11.60
CA PRO A 176 -10.36 -11.32 12.47
C PRO A 176 -10.23 -9.80 12.24
N ILE A 177 -9.04 -9.32 11.85
CA ILE A 177 -8.83 -7.91 11.50
C ILE A 177 -9.54 -7.58 10.19
N ILE A 178 -9.45 -8.46 9.20
CA ILE A 178 -10.10 -8.29 7.90
C ILE A 178 -11.64 -8.31 8.08
N GLU A 179 -12.17 -9.20 8.92
CA GLU A 179 -13.59 -9.24 9.27
C GLU A 179 -14.06 -7.95 9.97
N LEU A 180 -13.27 -7.45 10.93
CA LEU A 180 -13.55 -6.17 11.59
C LEU A 180 -13.62 -5.02 10.58
N LEU A 181 -12.65 -4.93 9.67
CA LEU A 181 -12.61 -3.90 8.63
C LEU A 181 -13.80 -4.04 7.67
N ASN A 182 -14.08 -5.26 7.19
CA ASN A 182 -15.21 -5.53 6.30
C ASN A 182 -16.57 -5.21 6.94
N SER A 183 -16.73 -5.43 8.25
CA SER A 183 -17.97 -5.11 8.98
C SER A 183 -18.29 -3.61 9.04
N ARG A 184 -17.29 -2.75 8.77
CA ARG A 184 -17.39 -1.28 8.82
C ARG A 184 -17.30 -0.62 7.46
N VAL A 185 -17.39 -1.40 6.38
CA VAL A 185 -17.36 -0.87 5.02
C VAL A 185 -18.69 -0.19 4.74
N VAL A 186 -18.61 1.08 4.37
CA VAL A 186 -19.77 1.88 3.95
C VAL A 186 -20.04 1.66 2.47
N LYS A 187 -18.99 1.68 1.64
CA LYS A 187 -19.07 1.50 0.18
C LYS A 187 -17.79 0.88 -0.37
N SER A 188 -17.92 0.15 -1.47
CA SER A 188 -16.80 -0.38 -2.26
C SER A 188 -16.83 0.14 -3.69
N TYR A 189 -15.63 0.30 -4.25
CA TYR A 189 -15.41 0.81 -5.61
C TYR A 189 -14.30 0.01 -6.26
N PHE A 190 -14.46 -0.30 -7.54
CA PHE A 190 -13.47 -1.05 -8.32
C PHE A 190 -12.84 -0.16 -9.39
N SER A 191 -11.62 -0.51 -9.79
CA SER A 191 -10.99 0.11 -10.95
C SER A 191 -11.85 -0.12 -12.22
N PRO A 192 -12.27 0.95 -12.92
CA PRO A 192 -13.24 0.86 -14.01
C PRO A 192 -12.63 0.30 -15.31
N LYS A 193 -11.30 0.31 -15.41
CA LYS A 193 -10.55 -0.17 -16.58
C LYS A 193 -9.18 -0.68 -16.17
N CYS A 194 -8.51 -1.39 -17.08
CA CYS A 194 -7.16 -1.86 -16.81
C CYS A 194 -6.15 -0.70 -16.86
N PRO A 195 -5.06 -0.77 -16.06
CA PRO A 195 -3.97 0.20 -16.13
C PRO A 195 -3.24 0.10 -17.47
N LYS A 196 -2.48 1.15 -17.83
CA LYS A 196 -1.70 1.14 -19.07
C LYS A 196 -0.53 0.17 -18.95
N TRP A 197 -0.43 -0.76 -19.90
CA TRP A 197 0.72 -1.65 -20.00
C TRP A 197 1.03 -1.93 -21.48
N THR A 198 2.31 -1.94 -21.80
CA THR A 198 2.82 -2.38 -23.11
C THR A 198 3.95 -3.38 -22.88
N PRO A 199 4.07 -4.44 -23.70
CA PRO A 199 5.24 -5.29 -23.68
C PRO A 199 6.47 -4.42 -23.94
N GLY A 200 7.46 -4.45 -23.05
CA GLY A 200 8.70 -3.73 -23.28
C GLY A 200 9.35 -4.24 -24.57
N HIS A 201 9.55 -3.37 -25.57
CA HIS A 201 10.45 -3.65 -26.69
C HIS A 201 11.88 -3.81 -26.14
N LYS A 202 12.30 -5.04 -25.85
CA LYS A 202 13.69 -5.40 -26.09
C LYS A 202 13.78 -5.81 -27.56
N GLN A 203 14.02 -4.85 -28.44
CA GLN A 203 14.71 -5.18 -29.69
C GLN A 203 16.09 -5.70 -29.28
N TRP A 204 16.21 -7.01 -29.18
CA TRP A 204 17.52 -7.67 -29.27
C TRP A 204 17.96 -7.49 -30.71
N GLY A 205 19.05 -6.76 -30.91
CA GLY A 205 19.53 -6.38 -32.24
C GLY A 205 19.70 -7.59 -33.16
N SER A 206 19.25 -7.42 -34.39
CA SER A 206 19.75 -8.18 -35.52
C SER A 206 20.86 -7.32 -36.15
N ASN A 207 22.11 -7.68 -35.90
CA ASN A 207 23.21 -7.34 -36.80
C ASN A 207 23.02 -8.09 -38.13
#